data_AF-A0A2A5CRY8-F1
#
_entry.id   AF-A0A2A5CRY8-F1
#
_cell.length_a   1.000
_cell.length_b   1.000
_cell.length_c   1.000
_cell.angle_alpha   90.00
_cell.angle_beta   90.00
_cell.angle_gamma   90.00
#
_symmetry.space_group_name_H-M   'P 1'
#
loop_
_entity.id
_entity.type
_entity.pdbx_description
1 polymer ?
#
loop_
_entity_poly.entity_id
_entity_poly.type
_entity_poly.pdbx_seq_one_letter_code
_entity_poly.pdbx_strand_id
1 'polypeptide(L)'
;MNLLFQVQTIIRHAAKRQRTAIARFCLLSIFITPVLSFASSSGLPQLGDSTSGIISPEKEKALGKAWLRQLRGQAPTISDPLLYSYTEHLLYLLASNSELIEPQIKLVIINSSQINAFAVPGGVIGINAGLLLHAQTEDELAAVMAHEIAHLSQRHFARGLDFSQKSNWTNLAALLASVAILATSGGDAGIAALAATQASAIDNQLRFSRHNEREADRIGVQTLIRAGLSPHAMPDFFEKLLRSARYSGEQPPAFLLSHPVTQERITDSRNRVQHLPQQNSSQNLTFYLMKMRTSVEYSRDKAASIKELEANLIQQSTSNSEVTRYGLANTLQESGSFNKALAHINILLKKRPENLVYLTTKAEILNDAGRYKEAQAASESALKITPNNFPLSIALAESLIRSNLPIEAIKILKGQLASKPNTPFLWYKLSEAYGKQKNIAGVHQSRAEYLFLVGRTDKSLEQLRYAIAASIGNFNLQSKLKKRVEQIKASRKDLEL
;
A
#
# COMPACT_ATOMS: atom_id res chain seq x y z
N MET A 1 -43.14 83.36 -14.57
CA MET A 1 -42.83 84.41 -15.57
C MET A 1 -41.57 83.95 -16.29
N ASN A 2 -41.61 83.03 -17.25
CA ASN A 2 -42.29 83.09 -18.55
C ASN A 2 -42.09 84.42 -19.27
N LEU A 3 -41.14 84.40 -20.20
CA LEU A 3 -41.01 85.09 -21.51
C LEU A 3 -39.50 85.05 -21.80
N LEU A 4 -38.97 84.32 -22.78
CA LEU A 4 -39.30 84.36 -24.19
C LEU A 4 -38.89 83.05 -24.89
N PHE A 5 -39.86 82.44 -25.53
CA PHE A 5 -39.74 81.41 -26.55
C PHE A 5 -39.63 82.10 -27.93
N GLN A 6 -39.09 81.37 -28.92
CA GLN A 6 -39.20 81.58 -30.38
C GLN A 6 -38.22 82.54 -31.09
N VAL A 7 -37.24 81.93 -31.78
CA VAL A 7 -36.89 82.18 -33.20
C VAL A 7 -36.44 80.84 -33.81
N GLN A 8 -37.36 80.04 -34.38
CA GLN A 8 -37.48 79.73 -35.83
C GLN A 8 -36.14 79.74 -36.61
N THR A 9 -35.49 78.60 -36.87
CA THR A 9 -35.65 77.67 -38.02
C THR A 9 -35.38 78.28 -39.43
N ILE A 10 -34.53 77.55 -40.20
CA ILE A 10 -34.42 77.40 -41.67
C ILE A 10 -33.36 78.25 -42.42
N ILE A 11 -32.65 77.55 -43.34
CA ILE A 11 -31.83 77.98 -44.51
C ILE A 11 -30.34 78.28 -44.16
N ARG A 12 -29.30 77.50 -44.50
CA ARG A 12 -28.81 76.96 -45.80
C ARG A 12 -27.83 75.80 -45.52
N HIS A 13 -28.08 74.53 -45.88
CA HIS A 13 -27.76 73.91 -47.17
C HIS A 13 -26.51 74.47 -47.89
N ALA A 14 -25.30 73.97 -47.56
CA ALA A 14 -24.16 73.82 -48.50
C ALA A 14 -22.95 73.14 -47.85
N ALA A 15 -23.07 71.86 -47.48
CA ALA A 15 -21.90 70.97 -47.35
C ALA A 15 -22.31 69.56 -47.79
N LYS A 16 -22.80 69.51 -49.03
CA LYS A 16 -23.10 68.29 -49.78
C LYS A 16 -21.80 67.85 -50.45
N ARG A 17 -21.58 66.52 -50.47
CA ARG A 17 -20.45 65.78 -51.07
C ARG A 17 -19.20 65.66 -50.23
N GLN A 18 -19.21 64.71 -49.29
CA GLN A 18 -18.05 63.83 -49.07
C GLN A 18 -18.31 62.67 -48.09
N ARG A 19 -19.52 62.09 -48.03
CA ARG A 19 -19.77 60.92 -47.14
C ARG A 19 -20.77 59.93 -47.72
N THR A 20 -20.56 59.49 -48.96
CA THR A 20 -21.24 58.33 -49.55
C THR A 20 -20.36 57.68 -50.61
N ALA A 21 -19.20 57.17 -50.20
CA ALA A 21 -18.36 56.30 -51.04
C ALA A 21 -17.36 55.46 -50.21
N ILE A 22 -17.78 54.91 -49.07
CA ILE A 22 -17.09 53.79 -48.41
C ILE A 22 -18.19 52.86 -47.84
N ALA A 23 -18.97 52.31 -48.76
CA ALA A 23 -19.96 51.27 -48.47
C ALA A 23 -19.82 50.21 -49.57
N ARG A 24 -18.68 49.53 -49.57
CA ARG A 24 -18.34 48.25 -50.22
C ARG A 24 -16.82 48.12 -50.17
N PHE A 25 -16.33 46.99 -49.66
CA PHE A 25 -14.92 46.66 -49.46
C PHE A 25 -14.21 47.36 -48.31
N CYS A 26 -14.44 46.87 -47.09
CA CYS A 26 -13.36 46.55 -46.16
C CYS A 26 -13.86 45.59 -45.08
N LEU A 27 -13.32 44.37 -45.16
CA LEU A 27 -12.98 43.51 -44.03
C LEU A 27 -14.14 42.84 -43.26
N LEU A 28 -14.47 41.64 -43.76
CA LEU A 28 -14.46 40.40 -42.98
C LEU A 28 -13.90 40.62 -41.55
N SER A 29 -14.79 40.72 -40.57
CA SER A 29 -14.49 40.49 -39.15
C SER A 29 -15.64 39.67 -38.61
N ILE A 30 -15.60 38.42 -39.03
CA ILE A 30 -16.30 37.31 -38.42
C ILE A 30 -15.97 37.34 -36.92
N PHE A 31 -16.95 37.73 -36.10
CA PHE A 31 -16.94 37.39 -34.68
C PHE A 31 -17.22 35.89 -34.56
N ILE A 32 -16.20 35.06 -34.79
CA ILE A 32 -16.14 33.75 -34.14
C ILE A 32 -15.77 34.05 -32.70
N THR A 33 -16.76 34.24 -31.85
CA THR A 33 -16.58 33.98 -30.43
C THR A 33 -16.33 32.49 -30.29
N PRO A 34 -15.19 32.03 -29.75
CA PRO A 34 -15.11 30.65 -29.33
C PRO A 34 -16.13 30.50 -28.20
N VAL A 35 -17.18 29.71 -28.43
CA VAL A 35 -17.90 29.11 -27.32
C VAL A 35 -16.89 28.17 -26.67
N LEU A 36 -16.12 28.70 -25.72
CA LEU A 36 -15.48 27.88 -24.71
C LEU A 36 -16.62 27.20 -23.97
N SER A 37 -16.98 25.99 -24.42
CA SER A 37 -17.62 25.01 -23.58
C SER A 37 -16.68 24.78 -22.41
N PHE A 38 -16.86 25.57 -21.35
CA PHE A 38 -16.57 25.10 -20.00
C PHE A 38 -17.53 23.94 -19.78
N ALA A 39 -17.13 22.75 -20.21
CA ALA A 39 -17.56 21.52 -19.57
C ALA A 39 -16.92 21.55 -18.18
N SER A 40 -17.49 22.36 -17.30
CA SER A 40 -17.37 22.15 -15.87
C SER A 40 -18.04 20.81 -15.62
N SER A 41 -17.26 19.73 -15.61
CA SER A 41 -17.66 18.48 -14.98
C SER A 41 -17.66 18.68 -13.45
N SER A 42 -18.43 19.67 -12.99
CA SER A 42 -18.97 19.65 -11.64
C SER A 42 -20.04 18.58 -11.70
N GLY A 43 -19.62 17.33 -11.48
CA GLY A 43 -20.51 16.19 -11.40
C GLY A 43 -21.65 16.57 -10.47
N LEU A 44 -22.86 16.63 -11.02
CA LEU A 44 -24.07 16.77 -10.22
C LEU A 44 -23.99 15.71 -9.12
N PRO A 45 -24.23 16.06 -7.84
CA PRO A 45 -24.29 15.08 -6.78
C PRO A 45 -25.29 14.01 -7.21
N GLN A 46 -24.84 12.75 -7.33
CA GLN A 46 -25.79 11.65 -7.48
C GLN A 46 -26.69 11.71 -6.25
N LEU A 47 -28.01 11.74 -6.46
CA LEU A 47 -28.99 11.59 -5.39
C LEU A 47 -28.71 10.24 -4.70
N GLY A 48 -27.97 10.28 -3.59
CA GLY A 48 -27.45 9.10 -2.90
C GLY A 48 -26.01 9.21 -2.39
N ASP A 49 -25.18 10.14 -2.87
CA ASP A 49 -23.80 10.33 -2.37
C ASP A 49 -23.71 11.44 -1.30
N SER A 50 -24.33 11.21 -0.13
CA SER A 50 -24.16 12.07 1.04
C SER A 50 -22.71 12.04 1.58
N THR A 51 -21.98 10.96 1.29
CA THR A 51 -20.65 10.66 1.86
C THR A 51 -19.56 11.57 1.34
N SER A 52 -19.61 11.94 0.06
CA SER A 52 -18.69 12.92 -0.54
C SER A 52 -18.90 14.33 0.00
N GLY A 53 -20.04 14.62 0.64
CA GLY A 53 -20.27 15.86 1.37
C GLY A 53 -19.50 15.97 2.70
N ILE A 54 -19.01 14.85 3.26
CA ILE A 54 -18.37 14.80 4.60
C ILE A 54 -16.86 14.68 4.51
N ILE A 55 -16.34 13.80 3.66
CA ILE A 55 -14.92 13.68 3.39
C ILE A 55 -14.67 13.40 1.90
N SER A 56 -13.90 14.28 1.26
CA SER A 56 -13.54 14.10 -0.15
C SER A 56 -12.51 12.97 -0.32
N PRO A 57 -12.47 12.30 -1.49
CA PRO A 57 -11.45 11.29 -1.78
C PRO A 57 -10.01 11.80 -1.61
N GLU A 58 -9.74 13.07 -1.89
CA GLU A 58 -8.44 13.70 -1.69
C GLU A 58 -8.08 13.80 -0.21
N LYS A 59 -9.05 14.18 0.64
CA LYS A 59 -8.86 14.24 2.09
C LYS A 59 -8.64 12.84 2.67
N GLU A 60 -9.38 11.83 2.19
CA GLU A 60 -9.13 10.42 2.56
C GLU A 60 -7.71 9.97 2.18
N LYS A 61 -7.23 10.32 0.98
CA LYS A 61 -5.86 10.01 0.53
C LYS A 61 -4.81 10.70 1.40
N ALA A 62 -5.01 11.96 1.77
CA ALA A 62 -4.11 12.70 2.64
C ALA A 62 -4.04 12.08 4.04
N LEU A 63 -5.21 11.74 4.59
CA LEU A 63 -5.36 11.07 5.88
C LEU A 63 -4.69 9.70 5.91
N GLY A 64 -4.97 8.84 4.92
CA GLY A 64 -4.33 7.53 4.81
C GLY A 64 -2.81 7.60 4.74
N LYS A 65 -2.28 8.56 3.97
CA LYS A 65 -0.82 8.80 3.90
C LYS A 65 -0.26 9.21 5.26
N ALA A 66 -0.97 10.04 6.02
CA ALA A 66 -0.52 10.47 7.34
C ALA A 66 -0.57 9.35 8.37
N TRP A 67 -1.68 8.62 8.40
CA TRP A 67 -1.85 7.46 9.25
C TRP A 67 -0.76 6.42 9.00
N LEU A 68 -0.48 6.11 7.73
CA LEU A 68 0.57 5.17 7.36
C LEU A 68 1.96 5.60 7.84
N ARG A 69 2.27 6.92 7.80
CA ARG A 69 3.52 7.45 8.36
C ARG A 69 3.58 7.24 9.88
N GLN A 70 2.49 7.51 10.58
CA GLN A 70 2.41 7.33 12.03
C GLN A 70 2.58 5.86 12.42
N LEU A 71 1.86 4.96 11.75
CA LEU A 71 1.94 3.51 11.95
C LEU A 71 3.38 3.03 11.80
N ARG A 72 4.06 3.37 10.70
CA ARG A 72 5.46 2.99 10.46
C ARG A 72 6.43 3.53 11.51
N GLY A 73 6.06 4.61 12.18
CA GLY A 73 6.84 5.20 13.27
C GLY A 73 6.66 4.49 14.62
N GLN A 74 5.66 3.63 14.76
CA GLN A 74 5.24 2.96 16.01
C GLN A 74 5.32 1.42 15.91
N ALA A 75 5.09 0.87 14.71
CA ALA A 75 5.01 -0.56 14.44
C ALA A 75 6.26 -1.06 13.70
N PRO A 76 6.84 -2.22 14.08
CA PRO A 76 7.86 -2.86 13.27
C PRO A 76 7.23 -3.37 11.96
N THR A 77 7.86 -3.04 10.82
CA THR A 77 7.39 -3.44 9.48
C THR A 77 8.40 -4.35 8.80
N ILE A 78 7.91 -5.31 8.01
CA ILE A 78 8.75 -6.19 7.19
C ILE A 78 9.18 -5.45 5.92
N SER A 79 10.49 -5.47 5.63
CA SER A 79 11.10 -4.83 4.45
C SER A 79 11.64 -5.84 3.43
N ASP A 80 11.14 -7.07 3.47
CA ASP A 80 11.53 -8.15 2.57
C ASP A 80 10.95 -7.92 1.16
N PRO A 81 11.78 -7.78 0.10
CA PRO A 81 11.31 -7.49 -1.25
C PRO A 81 10.45 -8.60 -1.85
N LEU A 82 10.72 -9.88 -1.54
CA LEU A 82 9.96 -11.02 -2.05
C LEU A 82 8.56 -11.06 -1.44
N LEU A 83 8.46 -10.94 -0.11
CA LEU A 83 7.17 -10.88 0.60
C LEU A 83 6.35 -9.68 0.14
N TYR A 84 7.00 -8.52 0.00
CA TYR A 84 6.35 -7.31 -0.48
C TYR A 84 5.83 -7.50 -1.92
N SER A 85 6.65 -8.01 -2.84
CA SER A 85 6.25 -8.22 -4.24
C SER A 85 5.13 -9.24 -4.38
N TYR A 86 5.19 -10.35 -3.61
CA TYR A 86 4.13 -11.36 -3.59
C TYR A 86 2.79 -10.76 -3.14
N THR A 87 2.80 -10.10 -1.98
CA THR A 87 1.60 -9.51 -1.40
C THR A 87 1.04 -8.38 -2.27
N GLU A 88 1.90 -7.56 -2.86
CA GLU A 88 1.51 -6.49 -3.79
C GLU A 88 0.84 -7.06 -5.04
N HIS A 89 1.35 -8.16 -5.61
CA HIS A 89 0.72 -8.82 -6.75
C HIS A 89 -0.65 -9.41 -6.40
N LEU A 90 -0.79 -10.05 -5.23
CA LEU A 90 -2.08 -10.57 -4.78
C LEU A 90 -3.10 -9.44 -4.55
N LEU A 91 -2.67 -8.33 -3.93
CA LEU A 91 -3.49 -7.12 -3.80
C LEU A 91 -3.92 -6.58 -5.16
N TYR A 92 -3.00 -6.50 -6.12
CA TYR A 92 -3.31 -6.00 -7.46
C TYR A 92 -4.34 -6.88 -8.17
N LEU A 93 -4.20 -8.21 -8.08
CA LEU A 93 -5.16 -9.17 -8.61
C LEU A 93 -6.55 -8.94 -8.01
N LEU A 94 -6.65 -8.85 -6.69
CA LEU A 94 -7.93 -8.65 -6.00
C LEU A 94 -8.54 -7.28 -6.29
N ALA A 95 -7.75 -6.21 -6.21
CA ALA A 95 -8.20 -4.85 -6.42
C ALA A 95 -8.74 -4.63 -7.85
N SER A 96 -8.05 -5.19 -8.85
CA SER A 96 -8.47 -5.12 -10.25
C SER A 96 -9.77 -5.89 -10.52
N ASN A 97 -10.12 -6.84 -9.66
CA ASN A 97 -11.34 -7.64 -9.72
C ASN A 97 -12.37 -7.24 -8.64
N SER A 98 -12.20 -6.07 -8.03
CA SER A 98 -13.09 -5.57 -6.96
C SER A 98 -14.02 -4.45 -7.47
N GLU A 99 -14.77 -3.81 -6.56
CA GLU A 99 -15.56 -2.60 -6.84
C GLU A 99 -14.80 -1.31 -6.52
N LEU A 100 -13.49 -1.39 -6.26
CA LEU A 100 -12.68 -0.23 -5.89
C LEU A 100 -12.48 0.71 -7.10
N ILE A 101 -12.98 1.94 -6.99
CA ILE A 101 -12.93 2.96 -8.07
C ILE A 101 -11.48 3.32 -8.45
N GLU A 102 -10.59 3.44 -7.44
CA GLU A 102 -9.17 3.71 -7.64
C GLU A 102 -8.33 2.59 -7.03
N PRO A 103 -7.82 1.64 -7.83
CA PRO A 103 -7.07 0.48 -7.33
C PRO A 103 -5.65 0.81 -6.83
N GLN A 104 -5.34 2.08 -6.53
CA GLN A 104 -4.05 2.47 -5.98
C GLN A 104 -3.96 2.17 -4.49
N ILE A 105 -3.56 0.95 -4.17
CA ILE A 105 -3.37 0.47 -2.80
C ILE A 105 -1.93 0.69 -2.34
N LYS A 106 -1.77 1.18 -1.12
CA LYS A 106 -0.50 1.26 -0.41
C LYS A 106 -0.43 0.11 0.58
N LEU A 107 0.52 -0.80 0.37
CA LEU A 107 0.74 -1.95 1.22
C LEU A 107 1.66 -1.61 2.41
N VAL A 108 1.34 -2.18 3.57
CA VAL A 108 2.24 -2.32 4.70
C VAL A 108 2.18 -3.75 5.26
N ILE A 109 3.34 -4.35 5.51
CA ILE A 109 3.42 -5.67 6.15
C ILE A 109 3.97 -5.45 7.55
N ILE A 110 3.18 -5.78 8.57
CA ILE A 110 3.55 -5.62 9.98
C ILE A 110 4.27 -6.88 10.46
N ASN A 111 5.39 -6.67 11.15
CA ASN A 111 6.14 -7.74 11.77
C ASN A 111 5.48 -8.16 13.09
N SER A 112 4.40 -8.93 12.97
CA SER A 112 3.66 -9.51 14.10
C SER A 112 3.20 -10.92 13.74
N SER A 113 3.36 -11.88 14.67
CA SER A 113 2.88 -13.26 14.53
C SER A 113 1.37 -13.39 14.69
N GLN A 114 0.67 -12.33 15.10
CA GLN A 114 -0.78 -12.34 15.26
C GLN A 114 -1.49 -12.33 13.91
N ILE A 115 -2.62 -13.03 13.83
CA ILE A 115 -3.49 -12.98 12.65
C ILE A 115 -4.23 -11.64 12.66
N ASN A 116 -3.85 -10.75 11.74
CA ASN A 116 -4.54 -9.49 11.53
C ASN A 116 -4.37 -8.97 10.09
N ALA A 117 -5.35 -8.19 9.65
CA ALA A 117 -5.33 -7.36 8.46
C ALA A 117 -6.22 -6.14 8.73
N PHE A 118 -6.00 -5.05 7.98
CA PHE A 118 -6.83 -3.87 8.09
C PHE A 118 -6.80 -3.05 6.79
N ALA A 119 -7.87 -2.31 6.59
CA ALA A 119 -7.97 -1.23 5.62
C ALA A 119 -8.24 0.10 6.31
N VAL A 120 -7.55 1.17 5.88
CA VAL A 120 -7.86 2.54 6.31
C VAL A 120 -8.04 3.47 5.10
N PRO A 121 -8.66 4.66 5.27
CA PRO A 121 -8.96 5.57 4.17
C PRO A 121 -7.77 5.87 3.27
N GLY A 122 -8.05 6.23 2.02
CA GLY A 122 -7.00 6.61 1.07
C GLY A 122 -6.23 5.43 0.48
N GLY A 123 -6.84 4.25 0.50
CA GLY A 123 -6.33 3.04 -0.14
C GLY A 123 -5.10 2.48 0.57
N VAL A 124 -5.09 2.41 1.90
CA VAL A 124 -4.00 1.76 2.65
C VAL A 124 -4.50 0.43 3.17
N ILE A 125 -3.78 -0.64 2.84
CA ILE A 125 -4.05 -1.98 3.37
C ILE A 125 -2.81 -2.47 4.10
N GLY A 126 -3.02 -3.01 5.30
CA GLY A 126 -1.98 -3.69 6.04
C GLY A 126 -2.33 -5.14 6.33
N ILE A 127 -1.29 -5.97 6.35
CA ILE A 127 -1.38 -7.36 6.80
C ILE A 127 -0.30 -7.63 7.83
N ASN A 128 -0.60 -8.49 8.80
CA ASN A 128 0.42 -9.01 9.71
C ASN A 128 1.06 -10.26 9.11
N ALA A 129 2.34 -10.50 9.40
CA ALA A 129 3.03 -11.74 9.01
C ALA A 129 2.30 -13.00 9.52
N GLY A 130 1.66 -12.90 10.69
CA GLY A 130 0.82 -13.94 11.27
C GLY A 130 -0.32 -14.40 10.37
N LEU A 131 -0.92 -13.52 9.57
CA LEU A 131 -1.95 -13.92 8.62
C LEU A 131 -1.39 -14.91 7.58
N LEU A 132 -0.22 -14.62 7.02
CA LEU A 132 0.47 -15.50 6.07
C LEU A 132 0.93 -16.82 6.72
N LEU A 133 1.35 -16.79 7.99
CA LEU A 133 1.76 -17.99 8.74
C LEU A 133 0.59 -18.96 8.99
N HIS A 134 -0.61 -18.45 9.26
CA HIS A 134 -1.75 -19.27 9.65
C HIS A 134 -2.69 -19.65 8.50
N ALA A 135 -2.68 -18.89 7.39
CA ALA A 135 -3.41 -19.26 6.17
C ALA A 135 -2.92 -20.61 5.63
N GLN A 136 -3.82 -21.53 5.30
CA GLN A 136 -3.50 -22.85 4.74
C GLN A 136 -3.29 -22.81 3.23
N THR A 137 -3.94 -21.86 2.56
CA THR A 137 -3.91 -21.67 1.11
C THR A 137 -3.79 -20.18 0.79
N GLU A 138 -3.39 -19.89 -0.46
CA GLU A 138 -3.42 -18.51 -0.96
C GLU A 138 -4.84 -17.94 -0.95
N ASP A 139 -5.84 -18.78 -1.26
CA ASP A 139 -7.23 -18.37 -1.31
C ASP A 139 -7.75 -17.87 0.06
N GLU A 140 -7.28 -18.45 1.18
CA GLU A 140 -7.61 -17.96 2.53
C GLU A 140 -6.99 -16.60 2.83
N LEU A 141 -5.72 -16.41 2.46
CA LEU A 141 -5.06 -15.11 2.56
C LEU A 141 -5.81 -14.07 1.70
N ALA A 142 -6.15 -14.46 0.48
CA ALA A 142 -6.87 -13.63 -0.46
C ALA A 142 -8.28 -13.29 0.02
N ALA A 143 -8.97 -14.20 0.73
CA ALA A 143 -10.28 -13.96 1.29
C ALA A 143 -10.27 -12.81 2.31
N VAL A 144 -9.30 -12.82 3.22
CA VAL A 144 -9.13 -11.71 4.18
C VAL A 144 -8.78 -10.41 3.45
N MET A 145 -7.89 -10.45 2.47
CA MET A 145 -7.52 -9.26 1.70
C MET A 145 -8.68 -8.71 0.86
N ALA A 146 -9.53 -9.59 0.31
CA ALA A 146 -10.74 -9.21 -0.42
C ALA A 146 -11.78 -8.56 0.49
N HIS A 147 -11.91 -9.04 1.73
CA HIS A 147 -12.72 -8.41 2.78
C HIS A 147 -12.25 -6.99 3.09
N GLU A 148 -10.94 -6.79 3.28
CA GLU A 148 -10.37 -5.45 3.49
C GLU A 148 -10.56 -4.52 2.28
N ILE A 149 -10.43 -5.04 1.05
CA ILE A 149 -10.72 -4.28 -0.17
C ILE A 149 -12.21 -3.91 -0.24
N ALA A 150 -13.11 -4.79 0.20
CA ALA A 150 -14.53 -4.49 0.28
C ALA A 150 -14.79 -3.31 1.22
N HIS A 151 -14.14 -3.24 2.38
CA HIS A 151 -14.22 -2.07 3.28
C HIS A 151 -13.82 -0.75 2.61
N LEU A 152 -12.78 -0.76 1.76
CA LEU A 152 -12.37 0.42 1.00
C LEU A 152 -13.35 0.77 -0.11
N SER A 153 -13.74 -0.22 -0.93
CA SER A 153 -14.64 0.01 -2.07
C SER A 153 -15.98 0.59 -1.62
N GLN A 154 -16.49 0.11 -0.49
CA GLN A 154 -17.76 0.55 0.06
C GLN A 154 -17.64 1.76 0.99
N ARG A 155 -16.44 2.34 1.09
CA ARG A 155 -16.13 3.51 1.95
C ARG A 155 -16.73 3.37 3.36
N HIS A 156 -16.66 2.18 3.96
CA HIS A 156 -17.28 1.88 5.28
C HIS A 156 -16.84 2.87 6.35
N PHE A 157 -15.61 3.34 6.25
CA PHE A 157 -15.06 4.35 7.14
C PHE A 157 -15.73 5.72 7.00
N ALA A 158 -15.89 6.22 5.77
CA ALA A 158 -16.55 7.51 5.51
C ALA A 158 -18.04 7.47 5.89
N ARG A 159 -18.73 6.36 5.57
CA ARG A 159 -20.12 6.12 5.99
C ARG A 159 -20.27 6.04 7.51
N GLY A 160 -19.28 5.49 8.21
CA GLY A 160 -19.26 5.47 9.68
C GLY A 160 -19.12 6.86 10.31
N LEU A 161 -18.37 7.77 9.67
CA LEU A 161 -18.28 9.17 10.10
C LEU A 161 -19.59 9.92 9.89
N ASP A 162 -20.26 9.72 8.74
CA ASP A 162 -21.60 10.26 8.45
C ASP A 162 -22.61 9.84 9.53
N PHE A 163 -22.65 8.53 9.80
CA PHE A 163 -23.56 7.94 10.77
C PHE A 163 -23.37 8.49 12.21
N SER A 164 -22.15 8.85 12.60
CA SER A 164 -21.85 9.37 13.94
C SER A 164 -22.38 10.79 14.18
N GLN A 165 -22.79 11.53 13.12
CA GLN A 165 -23.31 12.92 13.14
C GLN A 165 -22.45 13.95 13.92
N LYS A 166 -21.28 13.55 14.44
CA LYS A 166 -20.28 14.40 15.10
C LYS A 166 -19.05 14.45 14.19
N SER A 167 -19.05 15.42 13.28
CA SER A 167 -17.96 15.73 12.35
C SER A 167 -16.70 16.30 13.03
N ASN A 168 -16.27 15.71 14.15
CA ASN A 168 -15.05 16.14 14.84
C ASN A 168 -13.90 15.21 14.48
N TRP A 169 -12.87 15.81 13.88
CA TRP A 169 -11.58 15.19 13.54
C TRP A 169 -10.94 14.41 14.71
N THR A 170 -11.28 14.76 15.95
CA THR A 170 -10.85 14.05 17.17
C THR A 170 -11.31 12.59 17.24
N ASN A 171 -12.57 12.29 16.86
CA ASN A 171 -13.08 10.92 16.84
C ASN A 171 -12.38 10.10 15.75
N LEU A 172 -12.05 10.75 14.64
CA LEU A 172 -11.32 10.15 13.54
C LEU A 172 -9.88 9.79 13.94
N ALA A 173 -9.19 10.72 14.62
CA ALA A 173 -7.86 10.47 15.16
C ALA A 173 -7.86 9.33 16.18
N ALA A 174 -8.86 9.26 17.06
CA ALA A 174 -9.01 8.20 18.05
C ALA A 174 -9.25 6.82 17.40
N LEU A 175 -10.13 6.73 16.39
CA LEU A 175 -10.39 5.51 15.63
C LEU A 175 -9.13 5.03 14.87
N LEU A 176 -8.42 5.94 14.24
CA LEU A 176 -7.17 5.62 13.55
C LEU A 176 -6.07 5.17 14.52
N ALA A 177 -6.01 5.76 15.72
CA ALA A 177 -5.13 5.29 16.78
C ALA A 177 -5.50 3.88 17.25
N SER A 178 -6.79 3.56 17.38
CA SER A 178 -7.22 2.20 17.78
C SER A 178 -6.84 1.14 16.74
N VAL A 179 -6.97 1.41 15.44
CA VAL A 179 -6.51 0.48 14.38
C VAL A 179 -5.00 0.25 14.46
N ALA A 180 -4.20 1.29 14.71
CA ALA A 180 -2.76 1.14 14.87
C ALA A 180 -2.38 0.29 16.10
N ILE A 181 -3.11 0.46 17.21
CA ILE A 181 -2.95 -0.34 18.43
C ILE A 181 -3.33 -1.80 18.16
N LEU A 182 -4.46 -2.08 17.52
CA LEU A 182 -4.88 -3.45 17.17
C LEU A 182 -3.95 -4.12 16.14
N ALA A 183 -3.35 -3.35 15.24
CA ALA A 183 -2.35 -3.86 14.30
C ALA A 183 -1.06 -4.33 15.02
N THR A 184 -0.75 -3.75 16.19
CA THR A 184 0.54 -3.91 16.89
C THR A 184 0.48 -4.65 18.21
N SER A 185 -0.69 -4.70 18.86
CA SER A 185 -0.88 -5.26 20.20
C SER A 185 -2.14 -6.12 20.24
N GLY A 186 -2.07 -7.24 20.97
CA GLY A 186 -3.11 -8.28 21.04
C GLY A 186 -4.41 -7.93 21.75
N GLY A 187 -4.84 -6.66 21.78
CA GLY A 187 -6.21 -6.31 22.15
C GLY A 187 -6.45 -5.74 23.54
N ASP A 188 -5.53 -5.91 24.50
CA ASP A 188 -5.83 -5.56 25.91
C ASP A 188 -5.99 -4.05 26.19
N ALA A 189 -5.42 -3.17 25.36
CA ALA A 189 -5.39 -1.73 25.65
C ALA A 189 -6.46 -0.90 24.93
N GLY A 190 -7.24 -1.49 24.00
CA GLY A 190 -8.04 -0.71 23.04
C GLY A 190 -9.46 -0.34 23.47
N ILE A 191 -10.11 -1.13 24.32
CA ILE A 191 -11.58 -1.10 24.47
C ILE A 191 -12.04 -0.50 25.82
N ALA A 192 -11.23 -0.59 26.88
CA ALA A 192 -11.66 -0.21 28.24
C ALA A 192 -11.85 1.32 28.44
N ALA A 193 -11.23 2.16 27.62
CA ALA A 193 -11.24 3.61 27.81
C ALA A 193 -12.54 4.32 27.36
N LEU A 194 -13.47 3.65 26.66
CA LEU A 194 -14.60 4.29 25.98
C LEU A 194 -16.00 3.88 26.51
N ALA A 195 -16.09 2.89 27.40
CA ALA A 195 -17.34 2.15 27.62
C ALA A 195 -18.34 2.73 28.64
N ALA A 196 -17.94 3.68 29.50
CA ALA A 196 -18.73 3.98 30.71
C ALA A 196 -19.91 4.97 30.52
N THR A 197 -19.96 5.78 29.47
CA THR A 197 -20.90 6.92 29.40
C THR A 197 -21.87 6.94 28.22
N GLN A 198 -21.86 5.95 27.31
CA GLN A 198 -22.64 6.05 26.06
C GLN A 198 -23.11 4.69 25.48
N ALA A 199 -23.79 3.86 26.28
CA ALA A 199 -24.24 2.51 25.86
C ALA A 199 -25.09 2.49 24.56
N SER A 200 -25.96 3.49 24.34
CA SER A 200 -26.81 3.57 23.13
C SER A 200 -26.02 3.95 21.86
N ALA A 201 -25.03 4.84 21.95
CA ALA A 201 -24.17 5.14 20.80
C ALA A 201 -23.22 3.98 20.50
N ILE A 202 -22.78 3.25 21.53
CA ILE A 202 -22.00 2.03 21.37
C ILE A 202 -22.82 0.94 20.66
N ASP A 203 -24.09 0.68 21.05
CA ASP A 203 -24.92 -0.31 20.36
C ASP A 203 -25.19 0.07 18.89
N ASN A 204 -25.47 1.35 18.60
CA ASN A 204 -25.66 1.83 17.23
C ASN A 204 -24.38 1.69 16.38
N GLN A 205 -23.22 2.00 16.96
CA GLN A 205 -21.92 1.80 16.31
C GLN A 205 -21.62 0.31 16.05
N LEU A 206 -21.95 -0.56 17.01
CA LEU A 206 -21.81 -2.02 16.86
C LEU A 206 -22.78 -2.60 15.82
N ARG A 207 -24.02 -2.11 15.74
CA ARG A 207 -25.00 -2.50 14.71
C ARG A 207 -24.57 -2.08 13.32
N PHE A 208 -24.13 -0.83 13.16
CA PHE A 208 -23.60 -0.32 11.90
C PHE A 208 -22.37 -1.12 11.44
N SER A 209 -21.46 -1.43 12.37
CA SER A 209 -20.33 -2.33 12.12
C SER A 209 -20.79 -3.71 11.64
N ARG A 210 -21.79 -4.36 12.27
CA ARG A 210 -22.31 -5.65 11.80
C ARG A 210 -22.90 -5.61 10.38
N HIS A 211 -23.56 -4.52 9.99
CA HIS A 211 -24.04 -4.38 8.61
C HIS A 211 -22.89 -4.28 7.61
N ASN A 212 -21.88 -3.46 7.92
CA ASN A 212 -20.67 -3.31 7.11
C ASN A 212 -19.92 -4.64 6.96
N GLU A 213 -19.83 -5.44 8.02
CA GLU A 213 -19.20 -6.76 7.94
C GLU A 213 -19.92 -7.70 6.96
N ARG A 214 -21.26 -7.79 7.00
CA ARG A 214 -22.02 -8.62 6.05
C ARG A 214 -21.88 -8.11 4.61
N GLU A 215 -21.87 -6.80 4.43
CA GLU A 215 -21.65 -6.19 3.12
C GLU A 215 -20.24 -6.49 2.59
N ALA A 216 -19.22 -6.37 3.44
CA ALA A 216 -17.84 -6.70 3.11
C ALA A 216 -17.66 -8.19 2.79
N ASP A 217 -18.27 -9.10 3.55
CA ASP A 217 -18.25 -10.54 3.28
C ASP A 217 -18.82 -10.84 1.88
N ARG A 218 -20.01 -10.29 1.58
CA ARG A 218 -20.68 -10.48 0.30
C ARG A 218 -19.84 -10.01 -0.89
N ILE A 219 -19.28 -8.80 -0.79
CA ILE A 219 -18.50 -8.19 -1.87
C ILE A 219 -17.11 -8.82 -1.98
N GLY A 220 -16.54 -9.23 -0.86
CA GLY A 220 -15.29 -9.99 -0.80
C GLY A 220 -15.43 -11.33 -1.52
N VAL A 221 -16.50 -12.10 -1.27
CA VAL A 221 -16.81 -13.33 -2.02
C VAL A 221 -16.94 -13.06 -3.52
N GLN A 222 -17.64 -12.00 -3.93
CA GLN A 222 -17.76 -11.64 -5.34
C GLN A 222 -16.41 -11.27 -5.98
N THR A 223 -15.53 -10.64 -5.21
CA THR A 223 -14.16 -10.29 -5.64
C THR A 223 -13.33 -11.56 -5.83
N LEU A 224 -13.43 -12.55 -4.92
CA LEU A 224 -12.76 -13.85 -5.08
C LEU A 224 -13.22 -14.57 -6.35
N ILE A 225 -14.53 -14.61 -6.60
CA ILE A 225 -15.11 -15.23 -7.81
C ILE A 225 -14.54 -14.55 -9.07
N ARG A 226 -14.55 -13.22 -9.13
CA ARG A 226 -14.02 -12.46 -10.27
C ARG A 226 -12.52 -12.66 -10.46
N ALA A 227 -11.77 -12.79 -9.37
CA ALA A 227 -10.33 -13.06 -9.39
C ALA A 227 -9.98 -14.52 -9.73
N GLY A 228 -10.97 -15.41 -9.88
CA GLY A 228 -10.74 -16.84 -10.15
C GLY A 228 -10.17 -17.61 -8.96
N LEU A 229 -10.42 -17.13 -7.73
CA LEU A 229 -10.01 -17.76 -6.48
C LEU A 229 -11.19 -18.45 -5.82
N SER A 230 -10.93 -19.42 -4.94
CA SER A 230 -11.99 -20.20 -4.31
C SER A 230 -12.88 -19.31 -3.41
N PRO A 231 -14.19 -19.19 -3.70
CA PRO A 231 -15.10 -18.42 -2.86
C PRO A 231 -15.35 -19.11 -1.50
N HIS A 232 -15.10 -20.42 -1.42
CA HIS A 232 -15.21 -21.21 -0.18
C HIS A 232 -14.13 -20.84 0.86
N ALA A 233 -13.03 -20.23 0.43
CA ALA A 233 -11.93 -19.89 1.33
C ALA A 233 -12.33 -18.88 2.40
N MET A 234 -13.30 -18.00 2.15
CA MET A 234 -13.78 -17.04 3.13
C MET A 234 -14.51 -17.70 4.32
N PRO A 235 -15.60 -18.48 4.12
CA PRO A 235 -16.24 -19.17 5.23
C PRO A 235 -15.29 -20.19 5.91
N ASP A 236 -14.40 -20.86 5.18
CA ASP A 236 -13.43 -21.80 5.75
C ASP A 236 -12.44 -21.08 6.69
N PHE A 237 -11.95 -19.90 6.29
CA PHE A 237 -11.07 -19.10 7.13
C PHE A 237 -11.79 -18.54 8.36
N PHE A 238 -13.03 -18.07 8.22
CA PHE A 238 -13.84 -17.60 9.36
C PHE A 238 -14.09 -18.70 10.38
N GLU A 239 -14.38 -19.93 9.95
CA GLU A 239 -14.47 -21.07 10.87
C GLU A 239 -13.15 -21.34 11.58
N LYS A 240 -12.02 -21.26 10.87
CA LYS A 240 -10.70 -21.43 11.47
C LYS A 240 -10.42 -20.36 12.52
N LEU A 241 -10.73 -19.09 12.25
CA LEU A 241 -10.61 -18.00 13.22
C LEU A 241 -11.48 -18.25 14.46
N LEU A 242 -12.75 -18.64 14.26
CA LEU A 242 -13.66 -18.91 15.37
C LEU A 242 -13.19 -20.11 16.20
N ARG A 243 -12.68 -21.16 15.57
CA ARG A 243 -12.07 -22.30 16.27
C ARG A 243 -10.83 -21.85 17.04
N SER A 244 -9.94 -21.08 16.41
CA SER A 244 -8.75 -20.53 17.07
C SER A 244 -9.13 -19.74 18.32
N ALA A 245 -10.10 -18.83 18.23
CA ALA A 245 -10.58 -18.05 19.38
C ALA A 245 -11.05 -18.92 20.55
N ARG A 246 -11.70 -20.07 20.29
CA ARG A 246 -12.11 -21.00 21.36
C ARG A 246 -10.92 -21.65 22.09
N TYR A 247 -9.81 -21.87 21.38
CA TYR A 247 -8.61 -22.49 21.94
C TYR A 247 -7.60 -21.48 22.49
N SER A 248 -7.66 -20.22 22.05
CA SER A 248 -6.74 -19.15 22.45
C SER A 248 -7.04 -18.54 23.83
N GLY A 249 -8.10 -18.97 24.51
CA GLY A 249 -8.44 -18.50 25.86
C GLY A 249 -8.78 -17.00 25.87
N GLU A 250 -8.06 -16.23 26.69
CA GLU A 250 -8.31 -14.79 26.92
C GLU A 250 -7.85 -13.87 25.78
N GLN A 251 -7.10 -14.38 24.79
CA GLN A 251 -6.51 -13.58 23.72
C GLN A 251 -6.99 -14.05 22.34
N PRO A 252 -8.20 -13.66 21.90
CA PRO A 252 -8.67 -13.99 20.56
C PRO A 252 -7.75 -13.36 19.48
N PRO A 253 -7.70 -13.94 18.26
CA PRO A 253 -6.99 -13.33 17.13
C PRO A 253 -7.33 -11.85 16.98
N ALA A 254 -6.33 -10.98 16.80
CA ALA A 254 -6.52 -9.54 16.74
C ALA A 254 -7.52 -9.10 15.65
N PHE A 255 -7.58 -9.83 14.53
CA PHE A 255 -8.61 -9.65 13.50
C PHE A 255 -10.04 -9.67 14.05
N LEU A 256 -10.34 -10.54 15.03
CA LEU A 256 -11.69 -10.66 15.61
C LEU A 256 -12.09 -9.47 16.49
N LEU A 257 -11.13 -8.65 16.92
CA LEU A 257 -11.39 -7.48 17.74
C LEU A 257 -11.91 -6.31 16.90
N SER A 258 -11.45 -6.18 15.65
CA SER A 258 -11.98 -5.21 14.68
C SER A 258 -13.09 -5.79 13.80
N HIS A 259 -13.04 -7.09 13.50
CA HIS A 259 -13.99 -7.80 12.65
C HIS A 259 -14.59 -9.02 13.40
N PRO A 260 -15.56 -8.82 14.30
CA PRO A 260 -16.18 -9.93 15.02
C PRO A 260 -16.81 -10.93 14.05
N VAL A 261 -16.26 -12.15 14.01
CA VAL A 261 -16.82 -13.26 13.23
C VAL A 261 -17.86 -13.98 14.09
N THR A 262 -19.10 -14.01 13.60
CA THR A 262 -20.23 -14.66 14.27
C THR A 262 -20.67 -15.90 13.50
N GLN A 263 -21.39 -16.82 14.16
CA GLN A 263 -21.97 -17.98 13.50
C GLN A 263 -22.94 -17.57 12.38
N GLU A 264 -23.63 -16.44 12.52
CA GLU A 264 -24.48 -15.84 11.49
C GLU A 264 -23.68 -15.52 10.22
N ARG A 265 -22.54 -14.82 10.34
CA ARG A 265 -21.68 -14.46 9.19
C ARG A 265 -21.10 -15.68 8.48
N ILE A 266 -20.66 -16.69 9.25
CA ILE A 266 -20.18 -17.96 8.69
C ILE A 266 -21.29 -18.64 7.89
N THR A 267 -22.50 -18.69 8.46
CA THR A 267 -23.66 -19.33 7.82
C THR A 267 -24.09 -18.58 6.57
N ASP A 268 -24.15 -17.24 6.62
CA ASP A 268 -24.45 -16.40 5.45
C ASP A 268 -23.42 -16.59 4.34
N SER A 269 -22.12 -16.52 4.67
CA SER A 269 -21.03 -16.73 3.72
C SER A 269 -21.09 -18.12 3.09
N ARG A 270 -21.34 -19.17 3.89
CA ARG A 270 -21.49 -20.55 3.41
C ARG A 270 -22.70 -20.70 2.49
N ASN A 271 -23.85 -20.12 2.85
CA ASN A 271 -25.06 -20.16 2.03
C ASN A 271 -24.88 -19.52 0.65
N ARG A 272 -24.02 -18.50 0.54
CA ARG A 272 -23.71 -17.83 -0.73
C ARG A 272 -22.89 -18.71 -1.67
N VAL A 273 -21.98 -19.50 -1.11
CA VAL A 273 -20.99 -20.26 -1.88
C VAL A 273 -21.37 -21.71 -2.09
N GLN A 274 -22.33 -22.25 -1.33
CA GLN A 274 -22.70 -23.68 -1.35
C GLN A 274 -23.10 -24.23 -2.73
N HIS A 275 -23.63 -23.39 -3.62
CA HIS A 275 -24.02 -23.78 -4.98
C HIS A 275 -22.92 -23.54 -6.02
N LEU A 276 -21.81 -22.91 -5.62
CA LEU A 276 -20.66 -22.65 -6.49
C LEU A 276 -19.75 -23.88 -6.52
N PRO A 277 -19.16 -24.21 -7.69
CA PRO A 277 -18.24 -25.33 -7.80
C PRO A 277 -17.10 -25.14 -6.80
N GLN A 278 -16.74 -26.23 -6.12
CA GLN A 278 -15.55 -26.24 -5.30
C GLN A 278 -14.35 -26.16 -6.25
N GLN A 279 -13.79 -24.96 -6.42
CA GLN A 279 -12.52 -24.81 -7.11
C GLN A 279 -11.44 -25.48 -6.24
N ASN A 280 -10.67 -26.38 -6.84
CA ASN A 280 -9.46 -26.88 -6.18
C ASN A 280 -8.60 -25.66 -5.87
N SER A 281 -8.32 -25.43 -4.58
CA SER A 281 -7.43 -24.37 -4.13
C SER A 281 -6.20 -24.37 -5.01
N SER A 282 -5.87 -23.22 -5.60
CA SER A 282 -4.66 -23.14 -6.40
C SER A 282 -3.49 -23.50 -5.49
N GLN A 283 -2.76 -24.57 -5.80
CA GLN A 283 -1.52 -24.90 -5.09
C GLN A 283 -0.43 -23.94 -5.57
N ASN A 284 -0.60 -22.66 -5.26
CA ASN A 284 0.35 -21.63 -5.66
C ASN A 284 1.64 -21.84 -4.86
N LEU A 285 2.64 -22.38 -5.55
CA LEU A 285 3.96 -22.59 -4.97
C LEU A 285 4.50 -21.32 -4.29
N THR A 286 4.34 -20.15 -4.92
CA THR A 286 4.87 -18.89 -4.42
C THR A 286 4.30 -18.56 -3.05
N PHE A 287 2.99 -18.78 -2.83
CA PHE A 287 2.38 -18.64 -1.50
C PHE A 287 3.09 -19.50 -0.46
N TYR A 288 3.29 -20.79 -0.75
CA TYR A 288 3.94 -21.71 0.18
C TYR A 288 5.41 -21.37 0.41
N LEU A 289 6.13 -20.86 -0.59
CA LEU A 289 7.49 -20.35 -0.43
C LEU A 289 7.52 -19.10 0.48
N MET A 290 6.58 -18.17 0.30
CA MET A 290 6.50 -16.97 1.14
C MET A 290 6.08 -17.28 2.57
N LYS A 291 5.14 -18.22 2.74
CA LYS A 291 4.77 -18.77 4.04
C LYS A 291 5.97 -19.43 4.72
N MET A 292 6.72 -20.27 4.01
CA MET A 292 7.93 -20.90 4.54
C MET A 292 9.01 -19.86 4.89
N ARG A 293 9.26 -18.89 4.02
CA ARG A 293 10.20 -17.78 4.28
C ARG A 293 9.86 -17.04 5.56
N THR A 294 8.58 -16.73 5.74
CA THR A 294 8.08 -16.07 6.95
C THR A 294 8.22 -16.99 8.17
N SER A 295 7.96 -18.29 8.02
CA SER A 295 8.14 -19.25 9.11
C SER A 295 9.60 -19.37 9.55
N VAL A 296 10.55 -19.29 8.61
CA VAL A 296 11.98 -19.31 8.92
C VAL A 296 12.32 -18.08 9.76
N GLU A 297 11.95 -16.86 9.34
CA GLU A 297 12.18 -15.62 10.09
C GLU A 297 11.71 -15.72 11.55
N TYR A 298 10.51 -16.28 11.78
CA TYR A 298 9.91 -16.43 13.10
C TYR A 298 10.45 -17.61 13.93
N SER A 299 11.30 -18.47 13.34
CA SER A 299 11.91 -19.57 14.08
C SER A 299 12.93 -19.06 15.10
N ARG A 300 12.76 -19.46 16.36
CA ARG A 300 13.67 -19.10 17.46
C ARG A 300 14.95 -19.95 17.49
N ASP A 301 14.84 -21.23 17.10
CA ASP A 301 15.95 -22.16 17.08
C ASP A 301 16.20 -22.65 15.64
N LYS A 302 17.14 -21.97 14.97
CA LYS A 302 17.52 -22.29 13.60
C LYS A 302 18.19 -23.66 13.50
N ALA A 303 18.93 -24.09 14.52
CA ALA A 303 19.62 -25.38 14.51
C ALA A 303 18.63 -26.55 14.62
N ALA A 304 17.62 -26.44 15.49
CA ALA A 304 16.51 -27.40 15.54
C ALA A 304 15.71 -27.41 14.23
N SER A 305 15.43 -26.23 13.67
CA SER A 305 14.71 -26.09 12.40
C SER A 305 15.44 -26.75 11.23
N ILE A 306 16.77 -26.62 11.16
CA ILE A 306 17.60 -27.31 10.15
C ILE A 306 17.42 -28.82 10.27
N LYS A 307 17.54 -29.39 11.47
CA LYS A 307 17.40 -30.83 11.71
C LYS A 307 16.01 -31.33 11.30
N GLU A 308 14.97 -30.60 11.66
CA GLU A 308 13.58 -30.93 11.30
C GLU A 308 13.38 -30.91 9.77
N LEU A 309 13.83 -29.85 9.10
CA LEU A 309 13.70 -29.71 7.65
C LEU A 309 14.51 -30.77 6.89
N GLU A 310 15.70 -31.14 7.38
CA GLU A 310 16.50 -32.24 6.85
C GLU A 310 15.77 -33.59 7.00
N ALA A 311 15.18 -33.87 8.17
CA ALA A 311 14.40 -35.08 8.39
C ALA A 311 13.16 -35.14 7.49
N ASN A 312 12.42 -34.04 7.37
CA ASN A 312 11.23 -33.92 6.51
C ASN A 312 11.58 -34.14 5.02
N LEU A 313 12.76 -33.72 4.57
CA LEU A 313 13.24 -33.97 3.21
C LEU A 313 13.54 -35.44 2.92
N ILE A 314 13.94 -36.21 3.93
CA ILE A 314 14.22 -37.66 3.79
C ILE A 314 12.92 -38.45 3.71
N GLN A 315 11.90 -38.05 4.48
CA GLN A 315 10.64 -38.79 4.60
C GLN A 315 9.62 -38.52 3.48
N GLN A 316 9.69 -37.39 2.76
CA GLN A 316 8.65 -36.97 1.82
C GLN A 316 8.82 -37.51 0.38
N SER A 317 7.77 -38.15 -0.14
CA SER A 317 7.50 -38.35 -1.56
C SER A 317 6.98 -37.05 -2.21
N THR A 318 7.88 -36.41 -2.95
CA THR A 318 7.70 -35.48 -4.09
C THR A 318 6.95 -34.14 -3.93
N SER A 319 5.80 -34.00 -3.24
CA SER A 319 5.01 -32.74 -3.37
C SER A 319 5.43 -31.58 -2.44
N ASN A 320 5.78 -31.85 -1.17
CA ASN A 320 6.23 -30.81 -0.23
C ASN A 320 7.77 -30.60 -0.23
N SER A 321 8.50 -31.43 -0.98
CA SER A 321 9.97 -31.45 -0.94
C SER A 321 10.62 -30.13 -1.40
N GLU A 322 9.98 -29.39 -2.31
CA GLU A 322 10.51 -28.10 -2.78
C GLU A 322 10.40 -27.00 -1.74
N VAL A 323 9.24 -26.88 -1.10
CA VAL A 323 8.99 -25.88 -0.05
C VAL A 323 9.90 -26.16 1.16
N THR A 324 10.00 -27.43 1.57
CA THR A 324 10.91 -27.85 2.65
C THR A 324 12.37 -27.54 2.30
N ARG A 325 12.81 -27.82 1.07
CA ARG A 325 14.18 -27.51 0.62
C ARG A 325 14.46 -26.02 0.55
N TYR A 326 13.47 -25.23 0.15
CA TYR A 326 13.57 -23.77 0.14
C TYR A 326 13.70 -23.23 1.57
N GLY A 327 12.85 -23.69 2.49
CA GLY A 327 12.98 -23.38 3.92
C GLY A 327 14.35 -23.75 4.48
N LEU A 328 14.87 -24.93 4.14
CA LEU A 328 16.21 -25.35 4.55
C LEU A 328 17.30 -24.41 4.01
N ALA A 329 17.20 -23.97 2.75
CA ALA A 329 18.13 -23.02 2.18
C ALA A 329 18.12 -21.67 2.94
N ASN A 330 16.93 -21.15 3.27
CA ASN A 330 16.80 -19.90 4.04
C ASN A 330 17.31 -20.06 5.49
N THR A 331 16.97 -21.14 6.18
CA THR A 331 17.45 -21.36 7.56
C THR A 331 18.97 -21.52 7.61
N LEU A 332 19.56 -22.20 6.61
CA LEU A 332 21.01 -22.32 6.47
C LEU A 332 21.68 -20.96 6.17
N GLN A 333 21.05 -20.12 5.35
CA GLN A 333 21.51 -18.75 5.07
C GLN A 333 21.56 -17.92 6.35
N GLU A 334 20.46 -17.87 7.11
CA GLU A 334 20.38 -17.12 8.38
C GLU A 334 21.35 -17.67 9.45
N SER A 335 21.70 -18.96 9.36
CA SER A 335 22.70 -19.61 10.23
C SER A 335 24.15 -19.44 9.73
N GLY A 336 24.38 -18.67 8.65
CA GLY A 336 25.71 -18.43 8.08
C GLY A 336 26.30 -19.60 7.28
N SER A 337 25.55 -20.68 7.07
CA SER A 337 25.97 -21.88 6.33
C SER A 337 25.77 -21.72 4.82
N PHE A 338 26.35 -20.65 4.24
CA PHE A 338 26.04 -20.19 2.89
C PHE A 338 26.31 -21.22 1.79
N ASN A 339 27.41 -21.99 1.86
CA ASN A 339 27.71 -23.00 0.84
C ASN A 339 26.65 -24.12 0.81
N LYS A 340 26.14 -24.52 1.97
CA LYS A 340 25.03 -25.49 2.05
C LYS A 340 23.74 -24.88 1.54
N ALA A 341 23.42 -23.64 1.93
CA ALA A 341 22.26 -22.91 1.42
C ALA A 341 22.28 -22.82 -0.13
N LEU A 342 23.44 -22.48 -0.71
CA LEU A 342 23.63 -22.45 -2.17
C LEU A 342 23.45 -23.83 -2.81
N ALA A 343 23.89 -24.91 -2.17
CA ALA A 343 23.66 -26.26 -2.69
C ALA A 343 22.15 -26.57 -2.78
N HIS A 344 21.37 -26.25 -1.74
CA HIS A 344 19.92 -26.49 -1.74
C HIS A 344 19.18 -25.61 -2.75
N ILE A 345 19.49 -24.32 -2.85
CA ILE A 345 18.83 -23.42 -3.82
C ILE A 345 19.18 -23.79 -5.27
N ASN A 346 20.42 -24.24 -5.54
CA ASN A 346 20.81 -24.69 -6.88
C ASN A 346 20.08 -25.98 -7.29
N ILE A 347 19.76 -26.88 -6.36
CA ILE A 347 18.91 -28.06 -6.64
C ILE A 347 17.51 -27.60 -7.07
N LEU A 348 16.93 -26.60 -6.40
CA LEU A 348 15.64 -26.04 -6.77
C LEU A 348 15.68 -25.36 -8.15
N LEU A 349 16.74 -24.60 -8.44
CA LEU A 349 16.94 -23.96 -9.74
C LEU A 349 17.17 -24.97 -10.88
N LYS A 350 17.75 -26.15 -10.63
CA LYS A 350 17.81 -27.20 -11.65
C LYS A 350 16.42 -27.68 -12.07
N LYS A 351 15.47 -27.73 -11.13
CA LYS A 351 14.08 -28.12 -11.40
C LYS A 351 13.27 -26.98 -12.01
N ARG A 352 13.50 -25.73 -11.55
CA ARG A 352 12.80 -24.53 -12.02
C ARG A 352 13.80 -23.38 -12.27
N PRO A 353 14.49 -23.36 -13.42
CA PRO A 353 15.58 -22.42 -13.70
C PRO A 353 15.18 -20.94 -13.67
N GLU A 354 13.93 -20.66 -14.03
CA GLU A 354 13.40 -19.29 -14.17
C GLU A 354 12.55 -18.85 -12.97
N ASN A 355 12.49 -19.65 -11.90
CA ASN A 355 11.71 -19.27 -10.73
C ASN A 355 12.35 -18.06 -10.03
N LEU A 356 11.65 -16.92 -10.06
CA LEU A 356 12.16 -15.64 -9.56
C LEU A 356 12.41 -15.64 -8.05
N VAL A 357 11.65 -16.41 -7.27
CA VAL A 357 11.90 -16.56 -5.83
C VAL A 357 13.25 -17.22 -5.62
N TYR A 358 13.50 -18.34 -6.31
CA TYR A 358 14.76 -19.07 -6.19
C TYR A 358 15.97 -18.28 -6.71
N LEU A 359 15.81 -17.56 -7.84
CA LEU A 359 16.86 -16.71 -8.40
C LEU A 359 17.21 -15.55 -7.47
N THR A 360 16.19 -14.90 -6.90
CA THR A 360 16.39 -13.81 -5.92
C THR A 360 17.06 -14.34 -4.66
N THR A 361 16.55 -15.43 -4.08
CA THR A 361 17.15 -16.03 -2.88
C THR A 361 18.58 -16.48 -3.12
N LYS A 362 18.94 -17.01 -4.29
CA LYS A 362 20.34 -17.29 -4.63
C LYS A 362 21.20 -16.02 -4.59
N ALA A 363 20.73 -14.91 -5.15
CA ALA A 363 21.45 -13.65 -5.10
C ALA A 363 21.58 -13.10 -3.67
N GLU A 364 20.54 -13.23 -2.85
CA GLU A 364 20.57 -12.90 -1.41
C GLU A 364 21.63 -13.73 -0.66
N ILE A 365 21.63 -15.06 -0.83
CA ILE A 365 22.62 -15.94 -0.20
C ILE A 365 24.05 -15.57 -0.63
N LEU A 366 24.27 -15.25 -1.92
CA LEU A 366 25.58 -14.84 -2.42
C LEU A 366 26.02 -13.49 -1.83
N ASN A 367 25.10 -12.55 -1.65
CA ASN A 367 25.37 -11.28 -0.97
C ASN A 367 25.79 -11.50 0.49
N ASP A 368 25.03 -12.29 1.24
CA ASP A 368 25.33 -12.58 2.65
C ASP A 368 26.65 -13.35 2.82
N ALA A 369 27.00 -14.19 1.83
CA ALA A 369 28.27 -14.90 1.76
C ALA A 369 29.47 -14.00 1.39
N GLY A 370 29.27 -12.72 1.10
CA GLY A 370 30.31 -11.82 0.61
C GLY A 370 30.74 -12.07 -0.84
N ARG A 371 30.03 -12.92 -1.59
CA ARG A 371 30.31 -13.31 -2.98
C ARG A 371 29.65 -12.34 -3.97
N TYR A 372 29.91 -11.04 -3.78
CA TYR A 372 29.15 -9.97 -4.43
C TYR A 372 29.21 -10.00 -5.97
N LYS A 373 30.36 -10.35 -6.56
CA LYS A 373 30.50 -10.47 -8.03
C LYS A 373 29.57 -11.56 -8.60
N GLU A 374 29.43 -12.66 -7.89
CA GLU A 374 28.54 -13.75 -8.30
C GLU A 374 27.08 -13.38 -8.06
N ALA A 375 26.76 -12.68 -6.97
CA ALA A 375 25.43 -12.15 -6.71
C ALA A 375 24.99 -11.17 -7.81
N GLN A 376 25.90 -10.28 -8.23
CA GLN A 376 25.69 -9.35 -9.33
C GLN A 376 25.42 -10.11 -10.64
N ALA A 377 26.31 -11.03 -11.03
CA ALA A 377 26.17 -11.79 -12.27
C ALA A 377 24.86 -12.61 -12.30
N ALA A 378 24.48 -13.22 -11.18
CA ALA A 378 23.21 -13.95 -11.05
C ALA A 378 22.01 -13.02 -11.21
N SER A 379 22.02 -11.87 -10.55
CA SER A 379 20.91 -10.89 -10.60
C SER A 379 20.77 -10.26 -11.98
N GLU A 380 21.88 -9.84 -12.61
CA GLU A 380 21.90 -9.28 -13.96
C GLU A 380 21.39 -10.28 -14.99
N SER A 381 21.81 -11.54 -14.89
CA SER A 381 21.34 -12.59 -15.80
C SER A 381 19.83 -12.80 -15.69
N ALA A 382 19.28 -12.81 -14.48
CA ALA A 382 17.85 -12.93 -14.25
C ALA A 382 17.06 -11.69 -14.73
N LEU A 383 17.62 -10.48 -14.54
CA LEU A 383 17.02 -9.22 -14.97
C LEU A 383 17.03 -9.02 -16.50
N LYS A 384 17.87 -9.73 -17.25
CA LYS A 384 17.78 -9.77 -18.72
C LYS A 384 16.48 -10.42 -19.19
N ILE A 385 15.99 -11.42 -18.45
CA ILE A 385 14.74 -12.14 -18.76
C ILE A 385 13.54 -11.40 -18.18
N THR A 386 13.69 -10.84 -16.97
CA THR A 386 12.62 -10.09 -16.27
C THR A 386 13.06 -8.66 -15.95
N PRO A 387 13.08 -7.77 -16.97
CA PRO A 387 13.50 -6.39 -16.76
C PRO A 387 12.71 -5.70 -15.66
N ASN A 388 13.39 -4.91 -14.83
CA ASN A 388 12.81 -4.13 -13.75
C ASN A 388 12.12 -4.94 -12.64
N ASN A 389 12.34 -6.27 -12.55
CA ASN A 389 11.82 -7.08 -11.45
C ASN A 389 12.31 -6.52 -10.09
N PHE A 390 11.36 -6.26 -9.20
CA PHE A 390 11.64 -5.53 -7.95
C PHE A 390 12.59 -6.29 -7.01
N PRO A 391 12.30 -7.53 -6.56
CA PRO A 391 13.21 -8.27 -5.68
C PRO A 391 14.62 -8.42 -6.23
N LEU A 392 14.77 -8.81 -7.50
CA LEU A 392 16.08 -8.95 -8.15
C LEU A 392 16.83 -7.61 -8.24
N SER A 393 16.12 -6.51 -8.52
CA SER A 393 16.74 -5.18 -8.56
C SER A 393 17.27 -4.76 -7.19
N ILE A 394 16.59 -5.14 -6.09
CA ILE A 394 17.08 -4.86 -4.74
C ILE A 394 18.28 -5.73 -4.39
N ALA A 395 18.27 -7.02 -4.74
CA ALA A 395 19.42 -7.90 -4.55
C ALA A 395 20.64 -7.44 -5.36
N LEU A 396 20.44 -6.96 -6.59
CA LEU A 396 21.50 -6.37 -7.42
C LEU A 396 22.02 -5.07 -6.79
N ALA A 397 21.13 -4.15 -6.38
CA ALA A 397 21.54 -2.90 -5.73
C ALA A 397 22.37 -3.16 -4.46
N GLU A 398 21.99 -4.15 -3.65
CA GLU A 398 22.76 -4.58 -2.48
C GLU A 398 24.17 -5.04 -2.88
N SER A 399 24.28 -5.93 -3.88
CA SER A 399 25.58 -6.44 -4.34
C SER A 399 26.51 -5.32 -4.83
N LEU A 400 25.96 -4.31 -5.51
CA LEU A 400 26.69 -3.15 -6.02
C LEU A 400 27.14 -2.22 -4.89
N ILE A 401 26.28 -1.94 -3.90
CA ILE A 401 26.63 -1.13 -2.72
C ILE A 401 27.78 -1.79 -1.95
N ARG A 402 27.70 -3.11 -1.74
CA ARG A 402 28.71 -3.89 -1.02
C ARG A 402 30.02 -4.01 -1.82
N SER A 403 29.94 -4.03 -3.15
CA SER A 403 31.10 -4.02 -4.06
C SER A 403 31.71 -2.63 -4.28
N ASN A 404 31.23 -1.59 -3.59
CA ASN A 404 31.68 -0.21 -3.75
C ASN A 404 31.49 0.33 -5.18
N LEU A 405 30.40 -0.07 -5.84
CA LEU A 405 29.90 0.43 -7.13
C LEU A 405 28.62 1.26 -6.93
N PRO A 406 28.70 2.43 -6.28
CA PRO A 406 27.52 3.15 -5.82
C PRO A 406 26.74 3.82 -6.96
N ILE A 407 27.37 4.15 -8.09
CA ILE A 407 26.73 4.90 -9.18
C ILE A 407 25.62 4.06 -9.82
N GLU A 408 25.95 2.80 -10.10
CA GLU A 408 25.05 1.79 -10.66
C GLU A 408 23.93 1.45 -9.67
N ALA A 409 24.27 1.26 -8.39
CA ALA A 409 23.29 1.03 -7.34
C ALA A 409 22.27 2.18 -7.23
N ILE A 410 22.74 3.44 -7.25
CA ILE A 410 21.88 4.63 -7.22
C ILE A 410 20.94 4.65 -8.42
N LYS A 411 21.43 4.31 -9.62
CA LYS A 411 20.60 4.25 -10.84
C LYS A 411 19.46 3.25 -10.67
N ILE A 412 19.76 2.04 -10.18
CA ILE A 412 18.77 0.98 -9.96
C ILE A 412 17.74 1.40 -8.90
N LEU A 413 18.20 1.88 -7.74
CA LEU A 413 17.32 2.29 -6.64
C LEU A 413 16.40 3.45 -7.04
N LYS A 414 16.91 4.42 -7.81
CA LYS A 414 16.09 5.50 -8.38
C LYS A 414 15.03 5.00 -9.36
N GLY A 415 15.38 4.02 -10.19
CA GLY A 415 14.41 3.36 -11.08
C GLY A 415 13.27 2.73 -10.30
N GLN A 416 13.58 2.01 -9.22
CA GLN A 416 12.55 1.40 -8.36
C GLN A 416 11.71 2.45 -7.63
N LEU A 417 12.33 3.50 -7.09
CA LEU A 417 11.64 4.61 -6.42
C LEU A 417 10.70 5.41 -7.33
N ALA A 418 10.94 5.43 -8.64
CA ALA A 418 10.02 6.08 -9.59
C ALA A 418 8.63 5.42 -9.59
N SER A 419 8.57 4.10 -9.40
CA SER A 419 7.31 3.33 -9.30
C SER A 419 6.81 3.18 -7.86
N LYS A 420 7.73 3.17 -6.89
CA LYS A 420 7.46 2.88 -5.47
C LYS A 420 7.99 3.98 -4.53
N PRO A 421 7.55 5.24 -4.68
CA PRO A 421 8.10 6.37 -3.92
C PRO A 421 7.79 6.32 -2.42
N ASN A 422 6.77 5.56 -2.01
CA ASN A 422 6.30 5.48 -0.62
C ASN A 422 6.90 4.30 0.17
N THR A 423 7.97 3.69 -0.34
CA THR A 423 8.62 2.52 0.25
C THR A 423 9.86 2.95 1.07
N PRO A 424 9.79 2.98 2.42
CA PRO A 424 10.84 3.58 3.24
C PRO A 424 12.21 2.91 3.09
N PHE A 425 12.25 1.58 2.98
CA PHE A 425 13.52 0.85 2.91
C PHE A 425 14.34 1.20 1.64
N LEU A 426 13.68 1.59 0.53
CA LEU A 426 14.38 2.03 -0.68
C LEU A 426 15.13 3.34 -0.46
N TRP A 427 14.50 4.28 0.26
CA TRP A 427 15.14 5.55 0.64
C TRP A 427 16.30 5.33 1.60
N TYR A 428 16.18 4.37 2.51
CA TYR A 428 17.28 3.97 3.39
C TYR A 428 18.47 3.43 2.57
N LYS A 429 18.25 2.43 1.69
CA LYS A 429 19.30 1.88 0.81
C LYS A 429 19.91 2.93 -0.12
N LEU A 430 19.09 3.84 -0.64
CA LEU A 430 19.57 4.94 -1.47
C LEU A 430 20.50 5.88 -0.69
N SER A 431 20.21 6.10 0.60
CA SER A 431 21.10 6.88 1.47
C SER A 431 22.45 6.19 1.69
N GLU A 432 22.48 4.86 1.82
CA GLU A 432 23.71 4.09 1.94
C GLU A 432 24.55 4.16 0.66
N ALA A 433 23.90 4.01 -0.50
CA ALA A 433 24.55 4.11 -1.81
C ALA A 433 25.14 5.52 -2.03
N TYR A 434 24.41 6.58 -1.67
CA TYR A 434 24.95 7.95 -1.71
C TYR A 434 26.11 8.17 -0.73
N GLY A 435 26.08 7.51 0.42
CA GLY A 435 27.19 7.54 1.38
C GLY A 435 28.46 6.94 0.78
N LYS A 436 28.35 5.80 0.10
CA LYS A 436 29.44 5.18 -0.66
C LYS A 436 29.94 6.06 -1.81
N GLN A 437 29.02 6.79 -2.48
CA GLN A 437 29.37 7.78 -3.51
C GLN A 437 30.03 9.06 -2.93
N LYS A 438 30.06 9.25 -1.61
CA LYS A 438 30.44 10.50 -0.93
C LYS A 438 29.56 11.70 -1.33
N ASN A 439 28.32 11.45 -1.75
CA ASN A 439 27.36 12.49 -2.12
C ASN A 439 26.55 12.91 -0.88
N ILE A 440 27.07 13.88 -0.13
CA ILE A 440 26.50 14.33 1.14
C ILE A 440 25.06 14.85 0.99
N ALA A 441 24.78 15.65 -0.05
CA ALA A 441 23.43 16.14 -0.31
C ALA A 441 22.44 14.99 -0.57
N GLY A 442 22.85 14.00 -1.36
CA GLY A 442 22.05 12.80 -1.65
C GLY A 442 21.75 11.94 -0.43
N VAL A 443 22.75 11.78 0.48
CA VAL A 443 22.57 11.07 1.76
C VAL A 443 21.47 11.74 2.58
N HIS A 444 21.61 13.03 2.83
CA HIS A 444 20.67 13.78 3.67
C HIS A 444 19.28 13.87 3.04
N GLN A 445 19.18 14.07 1.72
CA GLN A 445 17.90 14.03 1.01
C GLN A 445 17.20 12.68 1.20
N SER A 446 17.91 11.57 0.98
CA SER A 446 17.32 10.23 1.05
C SER A 446 16.92 9.87 2.47
N ARG A 447 17.72 10.25 3.48
CA ARG A 447 17.36 10.10 4.90
C ARG A 447 16.15 10.93 5.28
N ALA A 448 16.02 12.15 4.74
CA ALA A 448 14.84 12.97 4.99
C ALA A 448 13.56 12.29 4.50
N GLU A 449 13.58 11.71 3.29
CA GLU A 449 12.42 10.99 2.75
C GLU A 449 12.08 9.74 3.57
N TYR A 450 13.08 8.96 3.96
CA TYR A 450 12.89 7.84 4.88
C TYR A 450 12.22 8.29 6.18
N LEU A 451 12.79 9.30 6.86
CA LEU A 451 12.30 9.82 8.14
C LEU A 451 10.88 10.37 8.02
N PHE A 452 10.56 11.05 6.92
CA PHE A 452 9.21 11.51 6.66
C PHE A 452 8.24 10.32 6.55
N LEU A 453 8.58 9.31 5.75
CA LEU A 453 7.72 8.15 5.53
C LEU A 453 7.50 7.27 6.78
N VAL A 454 8.35 7.40 7.81
CA VAL A 454 8.20 6.73 9.13
C VAL A 454 7.73 7.68 10.23
N GLY A 455 7.16 8.83 9.87
CA GLY A 455 6.53 9.77 10.81
C GLY A 455 7.48 10.59 11.68
N ARG A 456 8.79 10.56 11.40
CA ARG A 456 9.81 11.39 12.08
C ARG A 456 10.00 12.72 11.35
N THR A 457 8.92 13.50 11.26
CA THR A 457 8.82 14.73 10.45
C THR A 457 9.87 15.78 10.83
N ASP A 458 10.10 16.03 12.11
CA ASP A 458 11.06 17.07 12.54
C ASP A 458 12.50 16.69 12.15
N LYS A 459 12.87 15.41 12.35
CA LYS A 459 14.16 14.87 11.90
C LYS A 459 14.28 14.89 10.37
N SER A 460 13.19 14.67 9.64
CA SER A 460 13.17 14.80 8.18
C SER A 460 13.51 16.22 7.73
N LEU A 461 12.86 17.23 8.33
CA LEU A 461 13.12 18.64 8.05
C LEU A 461 14.56 19.04 8.39
N GLU A 462 15.11 18.52 9.49
CA GLU A 462 16.52 18.69 9.86
C GLU A 462 17.45 18.12 8.79
N GLN A 463 17.22 16.87 8.33
CA GLN A 463 18.01 16.28 7.24
C GLN A 463 17.91 17.10 5.94
N LEU A 464 16.74 17.65 5.59
CA LEU A 464 16.63 18.52 4.41
C LEU A 464 17.45 19.80 4.54
N ARG A 465 17.60 20.38 5.74
CA ARG A 465 18.48 21.54 5.96
C ARG A 465 19.93 21.18 5.67
N TYR A 466 20.40 20.02 6.15
CA TYR A 466 21.74 19.52 5.83
C TYR A 466 21.92 19.26 4.33
N ALA A 467 20.92 18.69 3.66
CA ALA A 467 20.96 18.49 2.22
C ALA A 467 21.06 19.82 1.44
N ILE A 468 20.32 20.85 1.85
CA ILE A 468 20.35 22.18 1.25
C ILE A 468 21.75 22.79 1.43
N ALA A 469 22.29 22.77 2.65
CA ALA A 469 23.64 23.28 2.93
C ALA A 469 24.72 22.54 2.12
N ALA A 470 24.60 21.22 1.96
CA ALA A 470 25.52 20.41 1.18
C ALA A 470 25.36 20.55 -0.35
N SER A 471 24.37 21.33 -0.83
CA SER A 471 24.09 21.54 -2.26
C SER A 471 24.42 22.97 -2.73
N ILE A 472 25.29 23.68 -2.02
CA ILE A 472 25.83 24.99 -2.44
C ILE A 472 26.46 24.85 -3.83
N GLY A 473 26.12 25.77 -4.74
CA GLY A 473 26.53 25.73 -6.14
C GLY A 473 25.59 24.96 -7.07
N ASN A 474 24.59 24.24 -6.55
CA ASN A 474 23.57 23.56 -7.36
C ASN A 474 22.17 24.14 -7.11
N PHE A 475 21.85 25.23 -7.82
CA PHE A 475 20.59 25.97 -7.67
C PHE A 475 19.34 25.10 -7.90
N ASN A 476 19.39 24.20 -8.89
CA ASN A 476 18.28 23.31 -9.23
C ASN A 476 17.99 22.32 -8.10
N LEU A 477 19.03 21.72 -7.51
CA LEU A 477 18.87 20.82 -6.38
C LEU A 477 18.35 21.55 -5.14
N GLN A 478 18.92 22.71 -4.80
CA GLN A 478 18.45 23.53 -3.68
C GLN A 478 16.97 23.89 -3.81
N SER A 479 16.54 24.31 -5.01
CA SER A 479 15.15 24.68 -5.26
C SER A 479 14.20 23.50 -5.04
N LYS A 480 14.58 22.29 -5.49
CA LYS A 480 13.81 21.06 -5.24
C LYS A 480 13.73 20.72 -3.75
N LEU A 481 14.85 20.82 -3.03
CA LEU A 481 14.90 20.54 -1.59
C LEU A 481 14.07 21.54 -0.78
N LYS A 482 14.16 22.84 -1.09
CA LYS A 482 13.34 23.89 -0.47
C LYS A 482 11.85 23.66 -0.73
N LYS A 483 11.47 23.32 -1.97
CA LYS A 483 10.09 22.95 -2.30
C LYS A 483 9.62 21.74 -1.48
N ARG A 484 10.48 20.73 -1.30
CA ARG A 484 10.15 19.55 -0.49
C ARG A 484 9.95 19.90 0.99
N VAL A 485 10.75 20.81 1.55
CA VAL A 485 10.54 21.35 2.92
C VAL A 485 9.14 21.95 3.04
N GLU A 486 8.72 22.78 2.09
CA GLU A 486 7.40 23.41 2.12
C GLU A 486 6.26 22.38 1.98
N GLN A 487 6.43 21.35 1.14
CA GLN A 487 5.47 20.25 1.04
C GLN A 487 5.31 19.47 2.35
N ILE A 488 6.42 19.18 3.04
CA ILE A 488 6.37 18.46 4.32
C ILE A 488 5.68 19.31 5.39
N LYS A 489 6.00 20.61 5.46
CA LYS A 489 5.32 21.53 6.39
C LYS A 489 3.83 21.66 6.11
N ALA A 490 3.42 21.75 4.84
CA ALA A 490 2.01 21.80 4.45
C ALA A 490 1.28 20.52 4.91
N SER A 491 1.87 19.35 4.69
CA SER A 491 1.26 18.07 5.07
C SER A 491 1.04 17.87 6.57
N ARG A 492 1.70 18.67 7.42
CA ARG A 492 1.47 18.68 8.88
C ARG A 492 0.20 19.45 9.24
N LYS A 493 -0.02 20.60 8.58
CA LYS A 493 -1.20 21.45 8.81
C LYS A 493 -2.49 20.74 8.43
N ASP A 494 -2.45 19.92 7.37
CA ASP A 494 -3.59 19.11 6.91
C ASP A 494 -4.07 18.07 7.94
N LEU A 495 -3.31 17.82 9.02
CA LEU A 495 -3.63 16.86 10.09
C LEU A 495 -4.06 17.52 11.39
N GLU A 496 -3.89 18.84 11.51
CA GLU A 496 -4.24 19.63 12.68
C GLU A 496 -5.66 20.25 12.55
N LEU A 497 -6.33 20.04 11.40
CA LEU A 497 -7.70 20.49 11.05
C LEU A 497 -8.66 19.31 10.91
#